data_AF-A0AAE4LUC4-F1
#
_entry.id   AF-A0AAE4LUC4-F1
#
_cell.length_a   1.000
_cell.length_b   1.000
_cell.length_c   1.000
_cell.angle_alpha   90.00
_cell.angle_beta   90.00
_cell.angle_gamma   90.00
#
_symmetry.space_group_name_H-M   'P 1'
#
loop_
_entity.id
_entity.type
_entity.pdbx_description
1 polymer ?
#
loop_
_entity_poly.entity_id
_entity_poly.type
_entity_poly.pdbx_seq_one_letter_code
_entity_poly.pdbx_strand_id
1 'polypeptide(L)'
;MKKKIKRIIKQCLSIGRDSINFAAFLVEMIFKSKLHNSFSRRYSGKVAILANGPSLKEVLPKLQMDKFSDTDFIVLNFFGMEAVFTRIKPKHYCLADPMFFSSKP
;
A
#
# COMPACT_ATOMS: atom_id res chain seq x y z
N MET A 1 -39.73 -15.71 -24.20
CA MET A 1 -38.55 -15.61 -25.11
C MET A 1 -38.03 -14.18 -25.29
N LYS A 2 -38.85 -13.18 -25.70
CA LYS A 2 -38.40 -11.81 -26.01
C LYS A 2 -37.61 -11.10 -24.87
N LYS A 3 -37.99 -11.29 -23.60
CA LYS A 3 -37.27 -10.71 -22.44
C LYS A 3 -35.87 -11.31 -22.22
N LYS A 4 -35.70 -12.62 -22.43
CA LYS A 4 -34.39 -13.30 -22.33
C LYS A 4 -33.44 -12.81 -23.43
N ILE A 5 -33.95 -12.65 -24.66
CA ILE A 5 -33.18 -12.15 -25.81
C ILE A 5 -32.71 -10.72 -25.57
N LYS A 6 -33.59 -9.82 -25.10
CA LYS A 6 -33.19 -8.44 -24.73
C LYS A 6 -32.12 -8.40 -23.63
N ARG A 7 -32.18 -9.31 -22.66
CA ARG A 7 -31.17 -9.42 -21.59
C ARG A 7 -29.82 -9.85 -22.15
N ILE A 8 -29.79 -10.83 -23.06
CA ILE A 8 -28.56 -11.30 -23.71
C ILE A 8 -27.93 -10.18 -24.55
N ILE A 9 -28.73 -9.46 -25.35
CA ILE A 9 -28.25 -8.32 -26.14
C ILE A 9 -27.64 -7.24 -25.23
N LYS A 10 -28.32 -6.91 -24.13
CA LYS A 10 -27.81 -5.91 -23.16
C LYS A 10 -26.50 -6.36 -22.52
N GLN A 11 -26.34 -7.65 -22.22
CA GLN A 11 -25.09 -8.22 -21.69
C GLN A 11 -23.96 -8.18 -22.72
N CYS A 12 -24.22 -8.54 -23.97
CA CYS A 12 -23.20 -8.44 -25.03
C CYS A 12 -22.75 -6.98 -25.23
N LEU A 13 -23.69 -6.02 -25.19
CA LEU A 13 -23.38 -4.60 -25.28
C LEU A 13 -22.56 -4.11 -24.07
N SER A 14 -22.87 -4.55 -22.85
CA SER A 14 -22.09 -4.17 -21.68
C SER A 14 -20.68 -4.75 -21.73
N ILE A 15 -20.54 -6.03 -22.10
CA ILE A 15 -19.22 -6.67 -22.27
C ILE A 15 -18.38 -5.94 -23.31
N GLY A 16 -18.98 -5.55 -24.44
CA GLY A 16 -18.29 -4.75 -25.46
C GLY A 16 -17.81 -3.41 -24.93
N ARG A 17 -18.67 -2.69 -24.19
CA ARG A 17 -18.31 -1.42 -23.54
C ARG A 17 -17.19 -1.59 -22.52
N ASP A 18 -17.28 -2.59 -21.67
CA ASP A 18 -16.29 -2.88 -20.64
C ASP A 18 -14.95 -3.28 -21.25
N SER A 19 -14.98 -4.01 -22.38
CA SER A 19 -13.77 -4.37 -23.15
C SER A 19 -13.09 -3.13 -23.75
N ILE A 20 -13.86 -2.16 -24.25
CA ILE A 20 -13.32 -0.88 -24.75
C ILE A 20 -12.70 -0.07 -23.60
N ASN A 21 -13.39 0.03 -22.46
CA ASN A 21 -12.87 0.73 -21.29
C ASN A 21 -11.58 0.07 -20.77
N PHE A 22 -11.53 -1.27 -20.76
CA PHE A 22 -10.35 -2.02 -20.37
C PHE A 22 -9.20 -1.81 -21.35
N ALA A 23 -9.46 -1.82 -22.66
CA ALA A 23 -8.45 -1.52 -23.68
C ALA A 23 -7.90 -0.09 -23.52
N ALA A 24 -8.78 0.90 -23.29
CA ALA A 24 -8.36 2.28 -23.02
C ALA A 24 -7.50 2.38 -21.74
N PHE A 25 -7.86 1.64 -20.68
CA PHE A 25 -7.05 1.54 -19.46
C PHE A 25 -5.68 0.94 -19.74
N LEU A 26 -5.59 -0.15 -20.51
CA LEU A 26 -4.30 -0.76 -20.88
C LEU A 26 -3.43 0.21 -21.70
N VAL A 27 -4.05 0.92 -22.63
CA VAL A 27 -3.40 1.97 -23.43
C VAL A 27 -2.86 3.08 -22.50
N GLU A 28 -3.71 3.63 -21.63
CA GLU A 28 -3.27 4.61 -20.63
C GLU A 28 -2.16 4.07 -19.72
N MET A 29 -2.24 2.81 -19.31
CA MET A 29 -1.22 2.18 -18.48
C MET A 29 0.11 2.13 -19.22
N ILE A 30 0.14 1.72 -20.50
CA ILE A 30 1.36 1.68 -21.31
C ILE A 30 1.93 3.09 -21.51
N PHE A 31 1.09 4.08 -21.80
CA PHE A 31 1.53 5.46 -22.04
C PHE A 31 1.96 6.21 -20.77
N LYS A 32 1.31 5.95 -19.62
CA LYS A 32 1.63 6.59 -18.33
C LYS A 32 2.68 5.83 -17.53
N SER A 33 2.84 4.54 -17.76
CA SER A 33 3.88 3.79 -17.07
C SER A 33 5.23 4.20 -17.63
N LYS A 34 6.02 4.86 -16.78
CA LYS A 34 7.47 4.73 -16.82
C LYS A 34 7.78 3.26 -16.50
N LEU A 35 7.57 2.36 -17.47
CA LEU A 35 7.82 0.90 -17.35
C LEU A 35 9.25 0.63 -16.88
N HIS A 36 10.15 1.58 -17.13
CA HIS A 36 11.51 1.58 -16.63
C HIS A 36 11.68 2.62 -15.51
N ASN A 37 11.13 2.32 -14.34
CA ASN A 37 11.66 2.87 -13.09
C ASN A 37 12.82 1.97 -12.67
N SER A 38 14.02 2.22 -13.23
CA SER A 38 15.22 1.67 -12.62
C SER A 38 15.34 2.32 -11.25
N PHE A 39 14.81 1.64 -10.22
CA PHE A 39 15.08 1.99 -8.85
C PHE A 39 16.58 1.78 -8.66
N SER A 40 17.37 2.84 -8.87
CA SER A 40 18.77 2.85 -8.48
C SER A 40 18.82 2.37 -7.04
N ARG A 41 19.59 1.32 -6.75
CA ARG A 41 19.69 0.73 -5.41
C ARG A 41 20.29 1.79 -4.48
N ARG A 42 19.42 2.60 -3.87
CA ARG A 42 19.77 3.80 -3.12
C ARG A 42 20.02 3.49 -1.64
N TYR A 43 19.68 2.28 -1.21
CA TYR A 43 19.80 1.81 0.15
C TYR A 43 20.42 0.41 0.20
N SER A 44 21.30 0.20 1.19
CA SER A 44 21.89 -1.09 1.55
C SER A 44 21.80 -1.20 3.07
N GLY A 45 21.27 -2.31 3.58
CA GLY A 45 21.05 -2.52 5.02
C GLY A 45 19.79 -3.33 5.30
N LYS A 46 19.48 -3.52 6.59
CA LYS A 46 18.24 -4.15 7.04
C LYS A 46 17.23 -3.06 7.39
N VAL A 47 15.99 -3.27 6.99
CA VAL A 47 14.87 -2.40 7.35
C VAL A 47 13.77 -3.23 8.00
N ALA A 48 13.20 -2.73 9.08
CA ALA A 48 12.02 -3.28 9.72
C ALA A 48 10.85 -2.30 9.58
N ILE A 49 9.73 -2.79 9.05
CA ILE A 49 8.51 -2.03 8.88
C ILE A 49 7.56 -2.40 10.01
N LEU A 50 7.28 -1.46 10.91
CA LEU A 50 6.44 -1.64 12.08
C LEU A 50 5.04 -1.11 11.78
N ALA A 51 4.14 -2.03 11.43
CA ALA A 51 2.71 -1.77 11.26
C ALA A 51 1.95 -1.98 12.58
N ASN A 52 0.67 -1.57 12.63
CA ASN A 52 -0.11 -1.51 13.87
C ASN A 52 -0.89 -2.79 14.22
N GLY A 53 -0.42 -3.95 13.78
CA GLY A 53 -1.07 -5.23 14.08
C GLY A 53 -0.92 -5.61 15.57
N PRO A 54 -1.84 -6.40 16.15
CA PRO A 54 -1.77 -6.80 17.56
C PRO A 54 -0.51 -7.61 17.89
N SER A 55 0.04 -8.35 16.91
CA SER A 55 1.30 -9.11 17.04
C SER A 55 2.51 -8.22 17.33
N LEU A 56 2.45 -6.92 17.02
CA LEU A 56 3.53 -5.99 17.30
C LEU A 56 3.82 -5.89 18.81
N LYS A 57 2.81 -6.06 19.66
CA LYS A 57 2.94 -5.97 21.12
C LYS A 57 4.01 -6.90 21.70
N GLU A 58 4.16 -8.10 21.14
CA GLU A 58 5.17 -9.08 21.56
C GLU A 58 6.58 -8.74 21.07
N VAL A 59 6.67 -7.86 20.06
CA VAL A 59 7.91 -7.45 19.40
C VAL A 59 8.44 -6.14 19.98
N LEU A 60 7.58 -5.19 20.39
CA LEU A 60 7.98 -3.88 20.93
C LEU A 60 9.07 -3.97 22.02
N PRO A 61 8.99 -4.87 23.02
CA PRO A 61 10.03 -4.97 24.05
C PRO A 61 11.38 -5.46 23.51
N LYS A 62 11.38 -6.14 22.37
CA LYS A 62 12.56 -6.76 21.76
C LYS A 62 13.28 -5.85 20.77
N LEU A 63 12.66 -4.73 20.37
CA LEU A 63 13.22 -3.81 19.37
C LEU A 63 14.54 -3.15 19.79
N GLN A 64 14.87 -3.21 21.08
CA GLN A 64 16.10 -2.66 21.65
C GLN A 64 17.21 -3.70 21.86
N MET A 65 16.91 -4.98 21.59
CA MET A 65 17.91 -6.04 21.68
C MET A 65 18.88 -5.97 20.51
N ASP A 66 20.11 -6.47 20.70
CA ASP A 66 21.19 -6.47 19.71
C ASP A 66 20.78 -6.98 18.32
N LYS A 67 19.75 -7.84 18.25
CA LYS A 67 19.15 -8.33 17.02
C LYS A 67 18.74 -7.23 16.03
N PHE A 68 18.42 -6.03 16.52
CA PHE A 68 17.99 -4.88 15.71
C PHE A 68 18.99 -3.72 15.68
N SER A 69 20.21 -3.92 16.19
CA SER A 69 21.25 -2.87 16.25
C SER A 69 21.62 -2.27 14.90
N ASP A 70 21.60 -3.09 13.84
CA ASP A 70 21.88 -2.68 12.45
C ASP A 70 20.59 -2.74 11.60
N THR A 71 19.49 -2.18 12.11
CA THR A 71 18.19 -2.18 11.42
C THR A 71 17.56 -0.80 11.45
N ASP A 72 17.31 -0.24 10.26
CA ASP A 72 16.52 0.98 10.13
C ASP A 72 15.04 0.67 10.35
N PHE A 73 14.34 1.55 11.06
CA PHE A 73 12.91 1.39 11.30
C PHE A 73 12.08 2.34 10.42
N ILE A 74 11.01 1.78 9.84
CA ILE A 74 9.92 2.53 9.22
C ILE A 74 8.66 2.23 10.02
N VAL A 75 7.98 3.28 10.48
CA VAL A 75 6.79 3.13 11.33
C VAL A 75 5.57 3.72 10.65
N LEU A 76 4.39 3.19 10.98
CA LEU A 76 3.14 3.56 10.30
C LEU A 76 2.10 4.20 11.23
N ASN A 77 1.33 5.14 10.69
CA ASN A 77 0.04 5.57 11.23
C ASN A 77 0.11 5.98 12.72
N PHE A 78 -0.50 5.23 13.65
CA PHE A 78 -0.50 5.52 15.08
C PHE A 78 0.76 5.12 15.85
N PHE A 79 1.76 4.51 15.21
CA PHE A 79 2.95 4.03 15.92
C PHE A 79 3.69 5.12 16.69
N GLY A 80 3.58 6.40 16.29
CA GLY A 80 4.14 7.53 17.04
C GLY A 80 3.63 7.66 18.48
N MET A 81 2.51 7.02 18.81
CA MET A 81 1.95 6.97 20.17
C MET A 81 2.59 5.89 21.04
N GLU A 82 3.37 4.98 20.47
CA GLU A 82 4.05 3.93 21.23
C GLU A 82 5.20 4.50 22.06
N ALA A 83 5.31 4.07 23.32
CA ALA A 83 6.36 4.55 24.23
C ALA A 83 7.79 4.26 23.72
N VAL A 84 7.94 3.25 22.86
CA VAL A 84 9.22 2.87 22.27
C VAL A 84 9.66 3.79 21.13
N PHE A 85 8.75 4.61 20.57
CA PHE A 85 8.99 5.46 19.40
C PHE A 85 10.20 6.38 19.56
N THR A 86 10.27 7.11 20.68
CA THR A 86 11.38 8.04 20.97
C THR A 86 12.70 7.34 21.22
N ARG A 87 12.65 6.03 21.55
CA ARG A 87 13.83 5.22 21.85
C ARG A 87 14.44 4.62 20.58
N ILE A 88 13.62 4.06 19.68
CA ILE A 88 14.11 3.44 18.44
C ILE A 88 14.38 4.46 17.32
N LYS A 89 13.87 5.69 17.45
CA LYS A 89 14.11 6.83 16.54
C LYS A 89 14.01 6.43 15.07
N PRO A 90 12.80 6.04 14.61
CA PRO A 90 12.63 5.48 13.28
C PRO A 90 13.06 6.47 12.20
N LYS A 91 13.72 5.94 11.17
CA LYS A 91 14.27 6.74 10.05
C LYS A 91 13.17 7.34 9.19
N HIS A 92 12.05 6.64 9.07
CA HIS A 92 10.89 7.11 8.31
C HIS A 92 9.59 6.89 9.08
N TYR A 93 8.68 7.84 8.95
CA TYR A 93 7.31 7.78 9.44
C TYR A 93 6.36 7.86 8.26
N CYS A 94 5.47 6.87 8.11
CA CYS A 94 4.53 6.79 7.00
C CYS A 94 3.09 6.88 7.50
N LEU A 95 2.34 7.85 6.96
CA LEU A 95 0.88 7.90 7.12
C LEU A 95 0.27 7.27 5.87
N ALA A 96 -0.42 6.15 6.05
CA ALA A 96 -1.02 5.36 4.97
C ALA A 96 -2.53 5.18 5.13
N ASP A 97 -3.05 5.31 6.35
CA ASP A 97 -4.50 5.19 6.59
C ASP A 97 -5.24 6.44 6.07
N PRO A 98 -6.30 6.28 5.26
CA PRO A 98 -7.14 7.38 4.81
C PRO A 98 -7.66 8.28 5.93
N MET A 99 -7.81 7.77 7.15
CA MET A 99 -8.29 8.56 8.30
C MET A 99 -7.40 9.76 8.63
N PHE A 100 -6.11 9.72 8.27
CA PHE A 100 -5.19 10.86 8.48
C PHE A 100 -5.30 11.92 7.38
N PHE A 101 -5.99 11.63 6.28
CA PHE A 101 -6.08 12.50 5.10
C PHE A 101 -7.51 12.92 4.78
N SER A 102 -8.50 12.19 5.29
CA SER A 102 -9.92 12.51 5.12
C SER A 102 -10.32 13.60 6.11
N SER A 103 -10.86 14.70 5.59
CA SER A 103 -11.39 15.82 6.38
C SER A 103 -12.82 15.61 6.90
N LYS A 104 -13.39 14.41 6.73
CA LYS A 104 -14.74 14.11 7.24
C LYS A 104 -14.66 13.59 8.67
N PRO A 105 -15.34 14.25 9.62
CA PRO A 105 -15.43 13.79 11.01
C PRO A 105 -16.14 12.43 11.12
#